data_AF-V8PG31-F1
#
_entry.id   AF-V8PG31-F1
#
_cell.length_a   1.000
_cell.length_b   1.000
_cell.length_c   1.000
_cell.angle_alpha   90.00
_cell.angle_beta   90.00
_cell.angle_gamma   90.00
#
_symmetry.space_group_name_H-M   'P 1'
#
loop_
_entity.id
_entity.type
_entity.pdbx_description
1 polymer ?
#
loop_
_entity_poly.entity_id
_entity_poly.type
_entity_poly.pdbx_seq_one_letter_code
_entity_poly.pdbx_strand_id
1 'polypeptide(L)'
;MVGKLKQNLLLVCLVISSVTVFYLGQHAMECHHQIEERSQLTRLEPAKATTRTSQSTKKNATLAYNKDMPLIFIGGVPRSGTTLMRAMLDAHPDIRCGEETRVIPRILALKQMWARSSKEKMRLNEAGVTDEVLDSAMQAFLLEIIVKHGEPAPYLCNKDPFSLKSLTYLARIFPNAKFILMIRDGRASVHSMISRKVTIAGFDLNSYRDCLTKWNRAIEIMYNQCLEAGLDHCMLMYYEQLVLHPEQWLRRLFKFLHIPWNPAVLHHEEMIGKAGGVSLSKVERSTDQVIKPVNVEALSKWVGKIPTDVLQDMPVIAPMLAKLGYDPYANPPNYGKPDQKVLENTRRVYKGEFQLPDFLKEMSQTDAVD
;
A
#
# COMPACT_ATOMS: atom_id res chain seq x y z
N MET A 1 4.72 -61.45 -62.14
CA MET A 1 5.71 -61.21 -61.07
C MET A 1 5.45 -59.95 -60.23
N VAL A 2 4.74 -58.93 -60.73
CA VAL A 2 4.51 -57.65 -60.01
C VAL A 2 3.48 -57.73 -58.85
N GLY A 3 2.50 -58.63 -58.92
CA GLY A 3 1.45 -58.75 -57.89
C GLY A 3 1.94 -59.27 -56.53
N LYS A 4 2.79 -60.32 -56.53
CA LYS A 4 3.36 -60.89 -55.29
C LYS A 4 4.30 -59.91 -54.57
N LEU A 5 5.02 -59.08 -55.32
CA LEU A 5 5.92 -58.07 -54.75
C LEU A 5 5.15 -56.96 -54.03
N LYS A 6 4.04 -56.47 -54.61
CA LYS A 6 3.17 -55.47 -53.97
C LYS A 6 2.50 -55.98 -52.70
N GLN A 7 2.07 -57.24 -52.71
CA GLN A 7 1.40 -57.86 -51.55
C GLN A 7 2.38 -58.09 -50.38
N ASN A 8 3.61 -58.51 -50.67
CA ASN A 8 4.66 -58.64 -49.65
C ASN A 8 5.07 -57.27 -49.08
N LEU A 9 5.16 -56.23 -49.90
CA LEU A 9 5.50 -54.88 -49.43
C LEU A 9 4.42 -54.30 -48.52
N LEU A 10 3.13 -54.49 -48.86
CA LEU A 10 2.01 -54.10 -48.01
C LEU A 10 2.04 -54.82 -46.66
N LEU A 11 2.35 -56.12 -46.65
CA LEU A 11 2.46 -56.90 -45.41
C LEU A 11 3.59 -56.39 -44.52
N VAL A 12 4.76 -56.09 -45.10
CA VAL A 12 5.90 -55.52 -44.37
C VAL A 12 5.57 -54.15 -43.78
N CYS A 13 4.92 -53.26 -44.55
CA CYS A 13 4.51 -51.96 -44.03
C CYS A 13 3.50 -52.07 -42.88
N LEU A 14 2.58 -53.05 -42.93
CA LEU A 14 1.59 -53.30 -41.88
C LEU A 14 2.24 -53.84 -40.59
N VAL A 15 3.24 -54.71 -40.73
CA VAL A 15 4.03 -55.21 -39.59
C VAL A 15 4.87 -54.08 -38.97
N ILE A 16 5.51 -53.24 -39.78
CA ILE A 16 6.32 -52.13 -39.26
C ILE A 16 5.42 -51.09 -38.55
N SER A 17 4.26 -50.74 -39.11
CA SER A 17 3.36 -49.77 -38.48
C SER A 17 2.80 -50.30 -37.16
N SER A 18 2.39 -51.57 -37.10
CA SER A 18 1.91 -52.20 -35.87
C SER A 18 2.97 -52.29 -34.78
N VAL A 19 4.21 -52.65 -35.12
CA VAL A 19 5.34 -52.65 -34.16
C VAL A 19 5.62 -51.24 -33.65
N THR A 20 5.57 -50.23 -34.52
CA THR A 20 5.82 -48.83 -34.14
C THR A 20 4.74 -48.30 -33.20
N VAL A 21 3.47 -48.57 -33.48
CA VAL A 21 2.35 -48.19 -32.62
C VAL A 21 2.43 -48.89 -31.26
N PHE A 22 2.82 -50.17 -31.24
CA PHE A 22 3.01 -50.90 -29.99
C PHE A 22 4.15 -50.32 -29.15
N TYR A 23 5.29 -49.99 -29.78
CA TYR A 23 6.45 -49.43 -29.09
C TYR A 23 6.17 -48.01 -28.54
N LEU A 24 5.47 -47.17 -29.30
CA LEU A 24 5.01 -45.86 -28.83
C LEU A 24 3.99 -45.98 -27.70
N GLY A 25 3.10 -46.98 -27.75
CA GLY A 25 2.14 -47.28 -26.69
C GLY A 25 2.81 -47.70 -25.37
N GLN A 26 3.85 -48.53 -25.44
CA GLN A 26 4.62 -48.94 -24.26
C GLN A 26 5.33 -47.75 -23.61
N HIS A 27 5.99 -46.89 -24.40
CA HIS A 27 6.64 -45.68 -23.87
C HIS A 27 5.64 -44.67 -23.27
N ALA A 28 4.44 -44.53 -23.85
CA ALA A 28 3.41 -43.66 -23.30
C ALA A 28 2.90 -44.17 -21.94
N MET A 29 2.73 -45.49 -21.78
CA MET A 29 2.31 -46.08 -20.50
C MET A 29 3.39 -45.95 -19.42
N GLU A 30 4.66 -46.11 -19.77
CA GLU A 30 5.78 -45.98 -18.83
C GLU A 30 5.97 -44.54 -18.36
N CYS A 31 5.73 -43.56 -19.24
CA CYS A 31 5.69 -42.14 -18.89
C CYS A 31 4.49 -41.81 -17.97
N HIS A 32 3.33 -42.43 -18.19
CA HIS A 32 2.16 -42.25 -17.33
C HIS A 32 2.37 -42.83 -15.92
N HIS A 33 3.00 -44.00 -15.82
CA HIS A 33 3.32 -44.64 -14.53
C HIS A 33 4.33 -43.80 -13.72
N GLN A 34 5.34 -43.20 -14.37
CA GLN A 34 6.27 -42.29 -13.69
C GLN A 34 5.60 -41.00 -13.20
N ILE A 35 4.59 -40.49 -13.91
CA ILE A 35 3.82 -39.32 -13.49
C ILE A 35 2.92 -39.67 -12.28
N GLU A 36 2.29 -40.85 -12.26
CA GLU A 36 1.47 -41.30 -11.14
C GLU A 36 2.31 -41.54 -9.87
N GLU A 37 3.48 -42.19 -9.96
CA GLU A 37 4.38 -42.38 -8.81
C GLU A 37 4.90 -41.03 -8.25
N ARG A 38 5.22 -40.07 -9.12
CA ARG A 38 5.60 -38.70 -8.68
C ARG A 38 4.42 -37.96 -8.05
N SER A 39 3.20 -38.18 -8.52
CA SER A 39 2.00 -37.55 -7.96
C SER A 39 1.68 -38.08 -6.54
N GLN A 40 1.94 -39.36 -6.28
CA GLN A 40 1.71 -39.98 -4.97
C GLN A 40 2.79 -39.59 -3.94
N LEU A 41 4.05 -39.43 -4.35
CA LEU A 41 5.12 -39.00 -3.43
C LEU A 41 5.06 -37.52 -3.02
N THR A 42 4.23 -36.70 -3.70
CA THR A 42 4.17 -35.24 -3.48
C THR A 42 2.87 -34.80 -2.80
N ARG A 43 2.30 -35.63 -1.93
CA ARG A 43 1.23 -35.22 -1.00
C ARG A 43 1.83 -34.52 0.23
N LEU A 44 2.66 -33.51 0.00
CA LEU A 44 3.01 -32.52 1.02
C LEU A 44 1.86 -31.53 1.10
N GLU A 45 1.30 -31.36 2.30
CA GLU A 45 0.30 -30.33 2.57
C GLU A 45 0.75 -28.97 2.02
N PRO A 46 -0.17 -28.12 1.50
CA PRO A 46 0.21 -26.80 1.04
C PRO A 46 0.86 -26.05 2.20
N ALA A 47 2.14 -25.74 2.06
CA ALA A 47 2.89 -24.94 3.01
C ALA A 47 2.19 -23.58 3.14
N LYS A 48 1.35 -23.43 4.16
CA LYS A 48 0.78 -22.14 4.55
C LYS A 48 1.97 -21.25 4.86
N ALA A 49 2.18 -20.21 4.05
CA ALA A 49 3.16 -19.16 4.29
C ALA A 49 2.87 -18.52 5.68
N THR A 50 3.50 -19.10 6.70
CA THR A 50 3.35 -18.70 8.10
C THR A 50 4.70 -18.21 8.54
N THR A 51 4.91 -16.90 8.47
CA THR A 51 6.12 -16.29 8.99
C THR A 51 5.98 -16.23 10.50
N ARG A 52 6.58 -17.20 11.21
CA ARG A 52 6.68 -17.15 12.67
C ARG A 52 7.77 -16.17 13.05
N THR A 53 7.42 -15.13 13.79
CA THR A 53 8.39 -14.23 14.40
C THR A 53 8.30 -14.42 15.91
N SER A 54 9.29 -15.09 16.49
CA SER A 54 9.38 -15.30 17.93
C SER A 54 10.04 -14.09 18.58
N GLN A 55 9.25 -13.17 19.13
CA GLN A 55 9.74 -12.13 20.02
C GLN A 55 8.89 -12.14 21.28
N SER A 56 9.56 -12.24 22.43
CA SER A 56 8.94 -12.34 23.75
C SER A 56 8.35 -10.98 24.14
N THR A 57 7.03 -10.85 24.08
CA THR A 57 6.30 -9.81 24.81
C THR A 57 5.80 -10.37 26.14
N LYS A 58 5.42 -9.50 27.10
CA LYS A 58 5.08 -9.81 28.50
C LYS A 58 3.92 -10.81 28.75
N LYS A 59 3.46 -11.53 27.73
CA LYS A 59 2.68 -12.77 27.80
C LYS A 59 3.22 -13.69 26.70
N ASN A 60 3.54 -14.95 27.03
CA ASN A 60 4.05 -15.99 26.13
C ASN A 60 3.08 -16.33 24.97
N ALA A 61 2.76 -15.39 24.09
CA ALA A 61 1.96 -15.57 22.90
C ALA A 61 2.84 -15.38 21.68
N THR A 62 3.17 -16.49 21.00
CA THR A 62 3.84 -16.44 19.70
C THR A 62 2.88 -15.84 18.68
N LEU A 63 3.15 -14.64 18.19
CA LEU A 63 2.38 -14.02 17.11
C LEU A 63 2.66 -14.78 15.80
N ALA A 64 1.59 -15.28 15.18
CA ALA A 64 1.66 -15.97 13.88
C ALA A 64 1.11 -15.05 12.79
N TYR A 65 1.91 -14.80 11.76
CA TYR A 65 1.54 -13.95 10.64
C TYR A 65 1.33 -14.81 9.38
N ASN A 66 0.24 -14.57 8.67
CA ASN A 66 -0.14 -15.27 7.44
C ASN A 66 -1.02 -14.36 6.56
N LYS A 67 -1.35 -14.81 5.34
CA LYS A 67 -2.14 -14.02 4.37
C LYS A 67 -3.56 -13.66 4.82
N ASP A 68 -4.12 -14.38 5.78
CA ASP A 68 -5.48 -14.19 6.27
C ASP A 68 -5.52 -13.29 7.53
N MET A 69 -4.39 -12.73 7.95
CA MET A 69 -4.34 -11.80 9.08
C MET A 69 -4.98 -10.44 8.72
N PRO A 70 -5.52 -9.69 9.70
CA PRO A 70 -6.16 -8.40 9.47
C PRO A 70 -5.13 -7.28 9.25
N LEU A 71 -4.53 -7.22 8.05
CA LEU A 71 -3.58 -6.16 7.67
C LEU A 71 -4.29 -4.82 7.48
N ILE A 72 -3.59 -3.73 7.81
CA ILE A 72 -4.05 -2.36 7.55
C ILE A 72 -3.15 -1.74 6.48
N PHE A 73 -3.72 -1.22 5.40
CA PHE A 73 -2.99 -0.47 4.38
C PHE A 73 -3.42 0.99 4.36
N ILE A 74 -2.48 1.89 4.61
CA ILE A 74 -2.67 3.34 4.52
C ILE A 74 -2.02 3.84 3.24
N GLY A 75 -2.74 4.66 2.49
CA GLY A 75 -2.10 5.46 1.43
C GLY A 75 -3.02 6.53 0.88
N GLY A 76 -2.86 6.83 -0.40
CA GLY A 76 -3.36 8.07 -1.01
C GLY A 76 -2.22 8.83 -1.69
N VAL A 77 -2.50 9.99 -2.26
CA VAL A 77 -1.44 10.77 -2.89
C VAL A 77 -0.45 11.25 -1.81
N PRO A 78 0.89 11.21 -2.03
CA PRO A 78 1.83 11.80 -1.09
C PRO A 78 1.44 13.24 -0.74
N ARG A 79 1.76 13.65 0.49
CA ARG A 79 1.38 14.95 1.09
C ARG A 79 -0.09 15.10 1.51
N SER A 80 -0.87 14.02 1.47
CA SER A 80 -2.26 13.98 1.97
C SER A 80 -2.41 13.55 3.44
N GLY A 81 -1.37 13.63 4.27
CA GLY A 81 -1.46 13.28 5.70
C GLY A 81 -1.28 11.80 6.04
N THR A 82 -0.83 10.97 5.10
CA THR A 82 -0.60 9.52 5.31
C THR A 82 0.37 9.20 6.45
N THR A 83 1.40 10.02 6.65
CA THR A 83 2.36 9.83 7.76
C THR A 83 1.77 10.20 9.11
N LEU A 84 0.90 11.21 9.16
CA LEU A 84 0.15 11.53 10.38
C LEU A 84 -0.80 10.38 10.74
N MET A 85 -1.58 9.89 9.77
CA MET A 85 -2.51 8.79 9.99
C MET A 85 -1.81 7.53 10.54
N ARG A 86 -0.69 7.12 9.92
CA ARG A 86 0.03 5.95 10.42
C ARG A 86 0.67 6.18 11.79
N ALA A 87 1.15 7.39 12.08
CA ALA A 87 1.74 7.71 13.38
C ALA A 87 0.69 7.68 14.50
N MET A 88 -0.53 8.13 14.22
CA MET A 88 -1.66 8.03 15.14
C MET A 88 -2.05 6.56 15.40
N LEU A 89 -1.93 5.68 14.38
CA LEU A 89 -2.11 4.24 14.59
C LEU A 89 -0.94 3.59 15.34
N ASP A 90 0.31 3.92 15.01
CA ASP A 90 1.51 3.42 15.72
C ASP A 90 1.52 3.80 17.22
N ALA A 91 0.79 4.84 17.61
CA ALA A 91 0.64 5.20 19.02
C ALA A 91 -0.31 4.25 19.78
N HIS A 92 -1.09 3.41 19.09
CA HIS A 92 -1.90 2.37 19.70
C HIS A 92 -1.00 1.17 20.11
N PRO A 93 -1.09 0.66 21.36
CA PRO A 93 -0.17 -0.36 21.86
C PRO A 93 -0.21 -1.69 21.09
N ASP A 94 -1.32 -1.97 20.41
CA ASP A 94 -1.51 -3.20 19.63
C ASP A 94 -1.29 -3.04 18.11
N ILE A 95 -0.96 -1.85 17.60
CA ILE A 95 -0.80 -1.60 16.16
C ILE A 95 0.64 -1.19 15.85
N ARG A 96 1.23 -1.78 14.81
CA ARG A 96 2.49 -1.29 14.22
C ARG A 96 2.36 -1.11 12.72
N CYS A 97 2.53 0.13 12.26
CA CYS A 97 2.75 0.53 10.88
C CYS A 97 4.25 0.62 10.56
N GLY A 98 4.97 1.54 11.22
CA GLY A 98 6.36 1.88 10.91
C GLY A 98 6.54 2.81 9.70
N GLU A 99 7.74 2.81 9.13
CA GLU A 99 8.21 3.67 8.05
C GLU A 99 7.67 3.27 6.65
N GLU A 100 7.87 4.13 5.64
CA GLU A 100 7.63 3.75 4.24
C GLU A 100 8.62 2.67 3.81
N THR A 101 8.11 1.53 3.35
CA THR A 101 8.96 0.42 2.92
C THR A 101 9.62 0.69 1.57
N ARG A 102 8.99 1.53 0.73
CA ARG A 102 9.41 1.91 -0.63
C ARG A 102 9.42 0.76 -1.64
N VAL A 103 9.73 -0.46 -1.22
CA VAL A 103 9.82 -1.66 -2.07
C VAL A 103 8.44 -2.21 -2.42
N ILE A 104 7.45 -2.12 -1.52
CA ILE A 104 6.09 -2.60 -1.76
C ILE A 104 5.44 -1.93 -2.99
N PRO A 105 5.37 -0.60 -3.11
CA PRO A 105 4.77 0.02 -4.30
C PRO A 105 5.56 -0.29 -5.59
N ARG A 106 6.88 -0.56 -5.51
CA ARG A 106 7.71 -0.93 -6.67
C ARG A 106 7.38 -2.32 -7.18
N ILE A 107 7.31 -3.33 -6.29
CA ILE A 107 6.97 -4.70 -6.70
C ILE A 107 5.52 -4.79 -7.17
N LEU A 108 4.60 -4.05 -6.55
CA LEU A 108 3.20 -3.94 -6.99
C LEU A 108 3.10 -3.32 -8.39
N ALA A 109 3.88 -2.28 -8.70
CA ALA A 109 3.93 -1.69 -10.03
C ALA A 109 4.47 -2.69 -11.06
N LEU A 110 5.52 -3.45 -10.72
CA LEU A 110 6.08 -4.49 -11.60
C LEU A 110 5.06 -5.59 -11.91
N LYS A 111 4.39 -6.14 -10.89
CA LYS A 111 3.31 -7.12 -11.07
C LYS A 111 2.17 -6.57 -11.94
N GLN A 112 1.81 -5.30 -11.75
CA GLN A 112 0.79 -4.63 -12.56
C GLN A 112 1.21 -4.49 -14.03
N MET A 113 2.50 -4.23 -14.32
CA MET A 113 3.01 -4.17 -15.70
C MET A 113 2.90 -5.53 -16.40
N TRP A 114 3.25 -6.63 -15.73
CA TRP A 114 3.08 -7.98 -16.27
C TRP A 114 1.61 -8.29 -16.56
N ALA A 115 0.72 -7.95 -15.63
CA ALA A 115 -0.72 -8.20 -15.80
C ALA A 115 -1.37 -7.37 -16.92
N ARG A 116 -0.86 -6.17 -17.22
CA ARG A 116 -1.38 -5.29 -18.28
C ARG A 116 -0.93 -5.69 -19.68
N SER A 117 0.19 -6.39 -19.82
CA SER A 117 0.70 -6.83 -21.11
C SER A 117 0.16 -8.21 -21.44
N SER A 118 -0.82 -8.31 -22.34
CA SER A 118 -1.40 -9.60 -22.75
C SER A 118 -0.35 -10.57 -23.30
N LYS A 119 0.66 -10.05 -24.03
CA LYS A 119 1.77 -10.84 -24.55
C LYS A 119 2.64 -11.40 -23.42
N GLU A 120 2.94 -10.59 -22.41
CA GLU A 120 3.74 -11.07 -21.27
C GLU A 120 2.95 -12.06 -20.41
N LYS A 121 1.66 -11.78 -20.16
CA LYS A 121 0.77 -12.69 -19.44
C LYS A 121 0.69 -14.07 -20.12
N MET A 122 0.60 -14.11 -21.45
CA MET A 122 0.64 -15.35 -22.21
C MET A 122 1.95 -16.11 -21.99
N ARG A 123 3.11 -15.44 -22.09
CA ARG A 123 4.43 -16.06 -21.87
C ARG A 123 4.58 -16.62 -20.46
N LEU A 124 4.11 -15.88 -19.45
CA LEU A 124 4.15 -16.31 -18.06
C LEU A 124 3.27 -17.55 -17.84
N ASN A 125 2.07 -17.58 -18.43
CA ASN A 125 1.19 -18.74 -18.35
C ASN A 125 1.81 -19.99 -19.00
N GLU A 126 2.41 -19.86 -20.20
CA GLU A 126 3.11 -20.97 -20.86
C GLU A 126 4.33 -21.47 -20.06
N ALA A 127 4.94 -20.60 -19.26
CA ALA A 127 6.03 -20.95 -18.35
C ALA A 127 5.57 -21.54 -17.00
N GLY A 128 4.26 -21.74 -16.81
CA GLY A 128 3.69 -22.20 -15.53
C GLY A 128 3.66 -21.14 -14.43
N VAL A 129 3.99 -19.88 -14.75
CA VAL A 129 3.96 -18.73 -13.83
C VAL A 129 2.56 -18.08 -13.89
N THR A 130 1.57 -18.83 -13.42
CA THR A 130 0.15 -18.43 -13.43
C THR A 130 -0.14 -17.29 -12.43
N ASP A 131 -1.34 -16.72 -12.49
CA ASP A 131 -1.79 -15.74 -11.50
C ASP A 131 -1.72 -16.30 -10.06
N GLU A 132 -2.03 -17.59 -9.85
CA GLU A 132 -1.92 -18.24 -8.53
C GLU A 132 -0.48 -18.30 -8.01
N VAL A 133 0.47 -18.67 -8.87
CA VAL A 133 1.90 -18.71 -8.52
C VAL A 133 2.40 -17.31 -8.19
N LEU A 134 2.05 -16.32 -9.03
CA LEU A 134 2.44 -14.93 -8.80
C LEU A 134 1.82 -14.37 -7.51
N ASP A 135 0.55 -14.66 -7.24
CA ASP A 135 -0.13 -14.16 -6.05
C ASP A 135 0.45 -14.76 -4.77
N SER A 136 0.76 -16.05 -4.77
CA SER A 136 1.47 -16.70 -3.66
C SER A 136 2.85 -16.07 -3.42
N ALA A 137 3.62 -15.84 -4.49
CA ALA A 137 4.92 -15.18 -4.40
C ALA A 137 4.81 -13.73 -3.89
N MET A 138 3.81 -12.99 -4.36
CA MET A 138 3.53 -11.62 -3.92
C MET A 138 3.09 -11.58 -2.45
N GLN A 139 2.24 -12.49 -2.01
CA GLN A 139 1.84 -12.61 -0.59
C GLN A 139 3.06 -12.84 0.29
N ALA A 140 3.91 -13.82 -0.05
CA ALA A 140 5.11 -14.13 0.71
C ALA A 140 6.08 -12.94 0.77
N PHE A 141 6.36 -12.32 -0.38
CA PHE A 141 7.25 -11.15 -0.45
C PHE A 141 6.71 -9.99 0.40
N LEU A 142 5.45 -9.62 0.22
CA LEU A 142 4.85 -8.49 0.95
C LEU A 142 4.79 -8.76 2.45
N LEU A 143 4.41 -9.97 2.87
CA LEU A 143 4.36 -10.34 4.28
C LEU A 143 5.75 -10.32 4.93
N GLU A 144 6.79 -10.83 4.28
CA GLU A 144 8.15 -10.77 4.83
C GLU A 144 8.57 -9.32 5.10
N ILE A 145 8.33 -8.41 4.14
CA ILE A 145 8.62 -7.00 4.35
C ILE A 145 7.78 -6.46 5.52
N ILE A 146 6.45 -6.54 5.44
CA ILE A 146 5.52 -5.97 6.43
C ILE A 146 5.84 -6.49 7.84
N VAL A 147 6.10 -7.79 7.99
CA VAL A 147 6.36 -8.42 9.29
C VAL A 147 7.75 -8.06 9.82
N LYS A 148 8.79 -8.09 8.98
CA LYS A 148 10.19 -8.04 9.45
C LYS A 148 10.80 -6.64 9.46
N HIS A 149 10.20 -5.65 8.81
CA HIS A 149 10.79 -4.29 8.76
C HIS A 149 10.65 -3.48 10.06
N GLY A 150 9.93 -3.98 11.06
CA GLY A 150 9.71 -3.32 12.35
C GLY A 150 9.23 -4.28 13.42
N GLU A 151 8.96 -3.75 14.61
CA GLU A 151 8.57 -4.56 15.76
C GLU A 151 7.26 -5.36 15.53
N PRO A 152 7.12 -6.55 16.13
CA PRO A 152 5.90 -7.33 16.05
C PRO A 152 4.76 -6.65 16.81
N ALA A 153 3.54 -6.78 16.30
CA ALA A 153 2.33 -6.28 16.95
C ALA A 153 1.12 -7.16 16.58
N PRO A 154 0.06 -7.19 17.42
CA PRO A 154 -1.19 -7.88 17.09
C PRO A 154 -1.80 -7.47 15.75
N TYR A 155 -1.75 -6.18 15.42
CA TYR A 155 -2.24 -5.64 14.16
C TYR A 155 -1.09 -5.00 13.38
N LEU A 156 -0.77 -5.58 12.22
CA LEU A 156 0.25 -5.02 11.33
C LEU A 156 -0.36 -4.08 10.31
N CYS A 157 0.37 -3.02 10.05
CA CYS A 157 -0.02 -1.95 9.15
C CYS A 157 1.13 -1.64 8.19
N ASN A 158 0.79 -1.19 6.98
CA ASN A 158 1.75 -0.67 6.02
C ASN A 158 1.27 0.69 5.50
N LYS A 159 2.20 1.66 5.46
CA LYS A 159 1.99 2.96 4.84
C LYS A 159 3.01 3.17 3.73
N ASP A 160 2.57 2.96 2.50
CA ASP A 160 3.27 3.36 1.29
C ASP A 160 2.24 4.07 0.40
N PRO A 161 2.33 5.40 0.15
CA PRO A 161 1.21 6.16 -0.41
C PRO A 161 0.56 5.55 -1.66
N PHE A 162 1.38 5.08 -2.60
CA PHE A 162 0.92 4.49 -3.86
C PHE A 162 0.69 2.98 -3.85
N SER A 163 0.78 2.30 -2.70
CA SER A 163 0.32 0.90 -2.60
C SER A 163 -1.18 0.79 -2.95
N LEU A 164 -1.97 1.81 -2.61
CA LEU A 164 -3.40 1.89 -2.93
C LEU A 164 -3.71 2.10 -4.43
N LYS A 165 -2.71 2.30 -5.31
CA LYS A 165 -2.93 2.16 -6.76
C LYS A 165 -3.16 0.70 -7.18
N SER A 166 -2.90 -0.23 -6.27
CA SER A 166 -3.15 -1.67 -6.40
C SER A 166 -4.07 -2.16 -5.27
N LEU A 167 -4.93 -1.29 -4.73
CA LEU A 167 -5.85 -1.61 -3.64
C LEU A 167 -6.72 -2.85 -3.95
N THR A 168 -7.38 -2.90 -5.12
CA THR A 168 -8.22 -4.05 -5.49
C THR A 168 -7.41 -5.35 -5.55
N TYR A 169 -6.16 -5.27 -6.02
CA TYR A 169 -5.24 -6.42 -6.03
C TYR A 169 -4.85 -6.85 -4.62
N LEU A 170 -4.49 -5.90 -3.74
CA LEU A 170 -4.16 -6.16 -2.34
C LEU A 170 -5.34 -6.78 -1.59
N ALA A 171 -6.55 -6.28 -1.80
CA ALA A 171 -7.78 -6.82 -1.18
C ALA A 171 -8.03 -8.27 -1.59
N ARG A 172 -7.70 -8.63 -2.84
CA ARG A 172 -7.82 -10.01 -3.33
C ARG A 172 -6.81 -10.96 -2.71
N ILE A 173 -5.55 -10.54 -2.57
CA ILE A 173 -4.48 -11.40 -2.04
C ILE A 173 -4.41 -11.40 -0.49
N PHE A 174 -4.99 -10.40 0.17
CA PHE A 174 -5.14 -10.31 1.62
C PHE A 174 -6.62 -10.05 1.97
N PRO A 175 -7.46 -11.11 2.03
CA PRO A 175 -8.92 -10.96 2.07
C PRO A 175 -9.44 -10.27 3.33
N ASN A 176 -8.70 -10.35 4.44
CA ASN A 176 -9.07 -9.70 5.70
C ASN A 176 -8.41 -8.33 5.87
N ALA A 177 -7.71 -7.82 4.85
CA ALA A 177 -7.09 -6.51 4.91
C ALA A 177 -8.14 -5.39 4.84
N LYS A 178 -7.84 -4.29 5.54
CA LYS A 178 -8.59 -3.04 5.49
C LYS A 178 -7.72 -1.90 4.98
N PHE A 179 -8.34 -0.97 4.28
CA PHE A 179 -7.67 0.11 3.57
C PHE A 179 -8.14 1.46 4.10
N ILE A 180 -7.20 2.38 4.28
CA ILE A 180 -7.46 3.76 4.67
C ILE A 180 -6.91 4.64 3.55
N LEU A 181 -7.83 5.19 2.75
CA LEU A 181 -7.49 6.11 1.67
C LEU A 181 -7.50 7.55 2.21
N MET A 182 -6.30 8.10 2.41
CA MET A 182 -6.14 9.50 2.76
C MET A 182 -6.48 10.40 1.58
N ILE A 183 -7.47 11.25 1.79
CA ILE A 183 -7.89 12.29 0.88
C ILE A 183 -7.53 13.64 1.49
N ARG A 184 -7.00 14.54 0.67
CA ARG A 184 -6.72 15.92 1.02
C ARG A 184 -7.03 16.77 -0.20
N ASP A 185 -7.36 18.05 0.01
CA ASP A 185 -7.47 19.03 -1.05
C ASP A 185 -6.22 18.96 -1.95
N GLY A 186 -6.44 18.70 -3.25
CA GLY A 186 -5.35 18.54 -4.23
C GLY A 186 -4.46 19.77 -4.33
N ARG A 187 -5.03 20.95 -4.10
CA ARG A 187 -4.29 22.23 -4.06
C ARG A 187 -3.30 22.25 -2.91
N ALA A 188 -3.69 21.75 -1.74
CA ALA A 188 -2.83 21.63 -0.57
C ALA A 188 -1.72 20.59 -0.77
N SER A 189 -2.05 19.41 -1.30
CA SER A 189 -1.06 18.35 -1.56
C SER A 189 -0.03 18.77 -2.62
N VAL A 190 -0.47 19.42 -3.70
CA VAL A 190 0.41 19.93 -4.76
C VAL A 190 1.29 21.07 -4.26
N HIS A 191 0.72 22.05 -3.55
CA HIS A 191 1.54 23.11 -2.95
C HIS A 191 2.58 22.53 -1.99
N SER A 192 2.23 21.52 -1.20
CA SER A 192 3.13 20.85 -0.26
C SER A 192 4.29 20.12 -0.97
N MET A 193 4.04 19.41 -2.07
CA MET A 193 5.12 18.74 -2.81
C MET A 193 6.05 19.73 -3.52
N ILE A 194 5.50 20.80 -4.10
CA ILE A 194 6.28 21.84 -4.81
C ILE A 194 7.13 22.64 -3.83
N SER A 195 6.51 23.25 -2.82
CA SER A 195 7.21 24.12 -1.86
C SER A 195 8.30 23.40 -1.07
N ARG A 196 8.09 22.11 -0.77
CA ARG A 196 9.09 21.28 -0.07
C ARG A 196 9.98 20.49 -1.02
N LYS A 197 9.86 20.61 -2.35
CA LYS A 197 10.64 19.83 -3.32
C LYS A 197 10.59 18.32 -3.02
N VAL A 198 9.41 17.77 -2.75
CA VAL A 198 9.20 16.33 -2.52
C VAL A 198 9.06 15.65 -3.87
N THR A 199 10.11 14.97 -4.31
CA THR A 199 10.14 14.32 -5.62
C THR A 199 9.22 13.11 -5.67
N ILE A 200 8.37 13.08 -6.70
CA ILE A 200 7.45 11.97 -6.99
C ILE A 200 7.67 11.61 -8.45
N ALA A 201 7.97 10.34 -8.73
CA ALA A 201 8.25 9.90 -10.09
C ALA A 201 7.11 10.27 -11.04
N GLY A 202 7.47 11.00 -12.10
CA GLY A 202 6.53 11.48 -13.10
C GLY A 202 5.90 12.83 -12.81
N PHE A 203 6.05 13.46 -11.64
CA PHE A 203 5.52 14.82 -11.37
C PHE A 203 6.57 15.89 -11.69
N ASP A 204 6.20 16.91 -12.48
CA ASP A 204 7.03 18.09 -12.70
C ASP A 204 6.77 19.14 -11.61
N LEU A 205 7.70 19.26 -10.67
CA LEU A 205 7.59 20.18 -9.53
C LEU A 205 7.69 21.67 -9.92
N ASN A 206 8.02 21.99 -11.17
CA ASN A 206 8.02 23.36 -11.67
C ASN A 206 6.64 23.79 -12.20
N SER A 207 5.67 22.88 -12.27
CA SER A 207 4.35 23.14 -12.84
C SER A 207 3.23 22.70 -11.90
N TYR A 208 2.51 23.67 -11.33
CA TYR A 208 1.28 23.40 -10.56
C TYR A 208 0.24 22.68 -11.41
N ARG A 209 0.09 23.05 -12.68
CA ARG A 209 -0.83 22.42 -13.63
C ARG A 209 -0.52 20.93 -13.79
N ASP A 210 0.74 20.60 -14.04
CA ASP A 210 1.18 19.22 -14.20
C ASP A 210 0.97 18.40 -12.92
N CYS A 211 1.38 18.95 -11.78
CA CYS A 211 1.22 18.30 -10.49
C CYS A 211 -0.25 18.08 -10.12
N LEU A 212 -1.15 19.03 -10.41
CA LEU A 212 -2.59 18.89 -10.18
C LEU A 212 -3.23 17.85 -11.12
N THR A 213 -2.88 17.85 -12.40
CA THR A 213 -3.33 16.81 -13.36
C THR A 213 -2.94 15.41 -12.89
N LYS A 214 -1.70 15.25 -12.43
CA LYS A 214 -1.18 13.95 -11.96
C LYS A 214 -1.73 13.57 -10.59
N TRP A 215 -1.94 14.53 -9.70
CA TRP A 215 -2.69 14.33 -8.45
C TRP A 215 -4.10 13.80 -8.77
N ASN A 216 -4.81 14.45 -9.70
CA ASN A 216 -6.17 14.11 -10.10
C ASN A 216 -6.25 12.68 -10.62
N ARG A 217 -5.35 12.31 -11.54
CA ARG A 217 -5.29 10.94 -12.08
C ARG A 217 -4.96 9.91 -10.99
N ALA A 218 -4.03 10.22 -10.09
CA ALA A 218 -3.63 9.30 -9.05
C ALA A 218 -4.78 9.06 -8.05
N ILE A 219 -5.42 10.13 -7.56
CA ILE A 219 -6.51 10.01 -6.60
C ILE A 219 -7.75 9.38 -7.22
N GLU A 220 -8.05 9.64 -8.49
CA GLU A 220 -9.16 9.00 -9.21
C GLU A 220 -9.01 7.47 -9.23
N ILE A 221 -7.82 6.98 -9.56
CA ILE A 221 -7.53 5.53 -9.57
C ILE A 221 -7.73 4.93 -8.17
N MET A 222 -7.16 5.56 -7.13
CA MET A 222 -7.23 5.03 -5.76
C MET A 222 -8.64 5.12 -5.18
N TYR A 223 -9.36 6.20 -5.48
CA TYR A 223 -10.75 6.41 -5.08
C TYR A 223 -11.66 5.36 -5.69
N ASN A 224 -11.55 5.11 -7.01
CA ASN A 224 -12.37 4.11 -7.69
C ASN A 224 -12.11 2.70 -7.14
N GLN A 225 -10.85 2.33 -6.88
CA GLN A 225 -10.54 1.03 -6.26
C GLN A 225 -11.04 0.92 -4.82
N CYS A 226 -11.01 2.02 -4.06
CA CYS A 226 -11.58 2.06 -2.71
C CYS A 226 -13.09 1.83 -2.74
N LEU A 227 -13.81 2.43 -3.69
CA LEU A 227 -15.24 2.18 -3.90
C LEU A 227 -15.50 0.72 -4.32
N GLU A 228 -14.68 0.18 -5.23
CA GLU A 228 -14.78 -1.20 -5.71
C GLU A 228 -14.61 -2.23 -4.58
N ALA A 229 -13.69 -1.98 -3.64
CA ALA A 229 -13.49 -2.84 -2.48
C ALA A 229 -14.67 -2.81 -1.48
N GLY A 230 -15.51 -1.78 -1.53
CA GLY A 230 -16.66 -1.62 -0.64
C GLY A 230 -16.33 -1.01 0.72
N LEU A 231 -17.37 -0.51 1.39
CA LEU A 231 -17.27 0.26 2.65
C LEU A 231 -16.75 -0.57 3.84
N ASP A 232 -16.85 -1.89 3.77
CA ASP A 232 -16.34 -2.79 4.80
C ASP A 232 -14.83 -3.01 4.71
N HIS A 233 -14.25 -2.79 3.52
CA HIS A 233 -12.82 -2.98 3.26
C HIS A 233 -12.07 -1.68 3.10
N CYS A 234 -12.67 -0.60 2.61
CA CYS A 234 -11.98 0.68 2.43
C CYS A 234 -12.72 1.87 3.06
N MET A 235 -12.01 2.63 3.88
CA MET A 235 -12.48 3.87 4.49
C MET A 235 -11.80 5.09 3.86
N LEU A 236 -12.62 6.05 3.43
CA LEU A 236 -12.17 7.38 3.02
C LEU A 236 -11.86 8.22 4.26
N MET A 237 -10.62 8.72 4.37
CA MET A 237 -10.18 9.56 5.48
C MET A 237 -9.75 10.93 4.97
N TYR A 238 -10.58 11.94 5.23
CA TYR A 238 -10.32 13.32 4.84
C TYR A 238 -9.34 13.95 5.84
N TYR A 239 -8.16 14.37 5.38
CA TYR A 239 -7.10 14.96 6.19
C TYR A 239 -7.61 16.15 6.99
N GLU A 240 -8.35 17.05 6.35
CA GLU A 240 -8.87 18.27 6.95
C GLU A 240 -9.82 17.91 8.10
N GLN A 241 -10.67 16.92 7.89
CA GLN A 241 -11.60 16.45 8.91
C GLN A 241 -10.87 15.72 10.05
N LEU A 242 -9.84 14.95 9.74
CA LEU A 242 -8.98 14.30 10.74
C LEU A 242 -8.26 15.32 11.62
N VAL A 243 -7.71 16.39 11.05
CA VAL A 243 -6.99 17.40 11.85
C VAL A 243 -7.92 18.36 12.57
N LEU A 244 -9.13 18.62 12.06
CA LEU A 244 -10.13 19.43 12.74
C LEU A 244 -10.79 18.66 13.90
N HIS A 245 -11.08 17.38 13.71
CA HIS A 245 -11.89 16.55 14.63
C HIS A 245 -11.25 15.16 14.89
N PRO A 246 -10.02 15.09 15.44
CA PRO A 246 -9.25 13.85 15.49
C PRO A 246 -9.94 12.74 16.28
N GLU A 247 -10.50 13.03 17.45
CA GLU A 247 -11.15 12.00 18.28
C GLU A 247 -12.36 11.39 17.57
N GLN A 248 -13.22 12.21 16.97
CA GLN A 248 -14.39 11.73 16.24
C GLN A 248 -13.99 10.77 15.10
N TRP A 249 -13.01 11.17 14.28
CA TRP A 249 -12.60 10.38 13.12
C TRP A 249 -11.83 9.13 13.49
N LEU A 250 -10.98 9.19 14.51
CA LEU A 250 -10.29 8.00 14.98
C LEU A 250 -11.27 7.02 15.63
N ARG A 251 -12.25 7.47 16.44
CA ARG A 251 -13.28 6.57 16.98
C ARG A 251 -14.03 5.82 15.88
N ARG A 252 -14.38 6.51 14.79
CA ARG A 252 -14.98 5.89 13.60
C ARG A 252 -14.03 4.90 12.93
N LEU A 253 -12.75 5.26 12.80
CA LEU A 253 -11.73 4.41 12.21
C LEU A 253 -11.54 3.12 13.02
N PHE A 254 -11.40 3.20 14.34
CA PHE A 254 -11.23 2.02 15.21
C PHE A 254 -12.45 1.10 15.17
N LYS A 255 -13.67 1.67 15.08
CA LYS A 255 -14.88 0.87 14.80
C LYS A 255 -14.81 0.19 13.43
N PHE A 256 -14.38 0.87 12.39
CA PHE A 256 -14.21 0.29 11.05
C PHE A 256 -13.15 -0.82 11.03
N LEU A 257 -12.04 -0.66 11.77
CA LEU A 257 -10.95 -1.62 11.88
C LEU A 257 -11.28 -2.84 12.77
N HIS A 258 -12.35 -2.76 13.57
CA HIS A 258 -12.67 -3.72 14.64
C HIS A 258 -11.54 -3.85 15.68
N ILE A 259 -10.90 -2.74 16.02
CA ILE A 259 -9.83 -2.68 17.03
C ILE A 259 -10.36 -1.87 18.24
N PRO A 260 -10.09 -2.29 19.48
CA PRO A 260 -10.47 -1.53 20.67
C PRO A 260 -9.93 -0.09 20.64
N TRP A 261 -10.70 0.85 21.19
CA TRP A 261 -10.25 2.23 21.32
C TRP A 261 -9.13 2.37 22.35
N ASN A 262 -8.09 3.14 22.05
CA ASN A 262 -7.08 3.57 23.02
C ASN A 262 -6.82 5.08 22.86
N PRO A 263 -6.85 5.89 23.94
CA PRO A 263 -6.64 7.33 23.85
C PRO A 263 -5.24 7.73 23.37
N ALA A 264 -4.22 6.86 23.45
CA ALA A 264 -2.85 7.15 23.02
C ALA A 264 -2.76 7.61 21.54
N VAL A 265 -3.73 7.24 20.71
CA VAL A 265 -3.82 7.64 19.30
C VAL A 265 -4.01 9.15 19.09
N LEU A 266 -4.45 9.87 20.12
CA LEU A 266 -4.57 11.33 20.16
C LEU A 266 -3.29 12.03 20.62
N HIS A 267 -2.30 11.25 21.09
CA HIS A 267 -1.06 11.71 21.72
C HIS A 267 0.16 11.08 21.03
N HIS A 268 0.12 10.93 19.70
CA HIS A 268 1.17 10.26 18.95
C HIS A 268 2.54 10.92 19.13
N GLU A 269 2.59 12.23 19.37
CA GLU A 269 3.80 12.99 19.62
C GLU A 269 4.51 12.56 20.90
N GLU A 270 3.76 12.05 21.89
CA GLU A 270 4.29 11.55 23.15
C GLU A 270 4.81 10.11 23.02
N MET A 271 4.52 9.44 21.89
CA MET A 271 4.85 8.03 21.66
C MET A 271 6.05 7.83 20.71
N ILE A 272 6.70 8.91 20.28
CA ILE A 272 7.81 8.86 19.32
C ILE A 272 9.06 8.24 19.95
N GLY A 273 9.63 7.25 19.26
CA GLY A 273 10.84 6.55 19.70
C GLY A 273 10.67 5.65 20.92
N LYS A 274 9.43 5.51 21.43
CA LYS A 274 9.12 4.61 22.57
C LYS A 274 8.88 3.19 22.08
N ALA A 275 9.17 2.21 22.94
CA ALA A 275 8.84 0.81 22.69
C ALA A 275 7.33 0.63 22.49
N GLY A 276 6.93 -0.02 21.40
CA GLY A 276 5.52 -0.14 21.01
C GLY A 276 4.84 1.19 20.65
N GLY A 277 5.63 2.20 20.25
CA GLY A 277 5.14 3.50 19.81
C GLY A 277 5.55 3.84 18.38
N VAL A 278 5.73 5.13 18.11
CA VAL A 278 5.94 5.68 16.76
C VAL A 278 7.41 5.66 16.36
N SER A 279 7.78 4.80 15.42
CA SER A 279 9.10 4.83 14.77
C SER A 279 9.12 5.78 13.57
N LEU A 280 10.13 6.65 13.46
CA LEU A 280 10.23 7.65 12.40
C LEU A 280 11.57 7.54 11.68
N SER A 281 11.55 7.58 10.35
CA SER A 281 12.76 7.73 9.54
C SER A 281 13.23 9.18 9.51
N LYS A 282 14.50 9.43 9.83
CA LYS A 282 15.11 10.76 9.75
C LYS A 282 15.16 11.36 8.32
N VAL A 283 15.03 10.51 7.30
CA VAL A 283 15.07 10.95 5.88
C VAL A 283 13.68 11.03 5.23
N GLU A 284 12.61 10.66 5.94
CA GLU A 284 11.25 10.88 5.45
C GLU A 284 10.86 12.37 5.53
N ARG A 285 10.29 12.89 4.44
CA ARG A 285 9.97 14.32 4.29
C ARG A 285 8.84 14.83 5.19
N SER A 286 8.19 13.94 5.94
CA SER A 286 7.09 14.28 6.86
C SER A 286 7.51 14.28 8.33
N THR A 287 8.75 13.87 8.64
CA THR A 287 9.21 13.62 10.01
C THR A 287 9.20 14.89 10.87
N ASP A 288 9.69 16.01 10.36
CA ASP A 288 9.65 17.34 11.02
C ASP A 288 8.22 17.85 11.32
N GLN A 289 7.20 17.31 10.64
CA GLN A 289 5.81 17.69 10.84
C GLN A 289 5.09 16.76 11.82
N VAL A 290 5.37 15.44 11.75
CA VAL A 290 4.69 14.42 12.56
C VAL A 290 5.21 14.33 14.00
N ILE A 291 6.33 15.00 14.31
CA ILE A 291 6.80 15.18 15.69
C ILE A 291 5.92 16.13 16.52
N LYS A 292 5.08 16.91 15.84
CA LYS A 292 4.18 17.88 16.46
C LYS A 292 2.83 17.22 16.74
N PRO A 293 2.11 17.61 17.80
CA PRO A 293 0.73 17.19 17.98
C PRO A 293 -0.15 17.61 16.79
N VAL A 294 -1.28 16.94 16.61
CA VAL A 294 -2.29 17.31 15.60
C VAL A 294 -2.62 18.80 15.72
N ASN A 295 -2.43 19.54 14.63
CA ASN A 295 -2.61 20.98 14.53
C ASN A 295 -3.16 21.38 13.15
N VAL A 296 -3.66 22.62 13.05
CA VAL A 296 -4.35 23.11 11.84
C VAL A 296 -3.51 24.05 10.98
N GLU A 297 -2.22 24.23 11.28
CA GLU A 297 -1.37 25.16 10.53
C GLU A 297 -1.41 24.90 9.03
N ALA A 298 -1.43 23.63 8.62
CA ALA A 298 -1.23 23.24 7.23
C ALA A 298 -2.52 23.20 6.40
N LEU A 299 -3.71 23.51 6.96
CA LEU A 299 -4.98 23.43 6.23
C LEU A 299 -4.97 24.28 4.95
N SER A 300 -4.60 25.56 5.07
CA SER A 300 -4.80 26.55 4.00
C SER A 300 -3.52 27.28 3.56
N LYS A 301 -2.32 26.76 3.86
CA LYS A 301 -1.03 27.39 3.45
C LYS A 301 -0.86 27.55 1.94
N TRP A 302 -1.64 26.81 1.14
CA TRP A 302 -1.62 26.85 -0.32
C TRP A 302 -2.30 28.08 -0.93
N VAL A 303 -3.16 28.76 -0.16
CA VAL A 303 -3.94 29.91 -0.64
C VAL A 303 -3.00 31.03 -1.07
N GLY A 304 -3.24 31.58 -2.26
CA GLY A 304 -2.40 32.62 -2.86
C GLY A 304 -1.06 32.14 -3.43
N LYS A 305 -0.82 30.81 -3.52
CA LYS A 305 0.43 30.23 -4.05
C LYS A 305 0.28 29.60 -5.43
N ILE A 306 -0.96 29.40 -5.89
CA ILE A 306 -1.27 28.77 -7.17
C ILE A 306 -1.35 29.87 -8.25
N PRO A 307 -0.70 29.70 -9.42
CA PRO A 307 -0.81 30.63 -10.53
C PRO A 307 -2.27 30.88 -10.97
N THR A 308 -2.58 32.11 -11.40
CA THR A 308 -3.95 32.53 -11.72
C THR A 308 -4.57 31.73 -12.87
N ASP A 309 -3.80 31.35 -13.89
CA ASP A 309 -4.27 30.52 -15.01
C ASP A 309 -4.68 29.12 -14.53
N VAL A 310 -3.92 28.55 -13.58
CA VAL A 310 -4.22 27.24 -12.97
C VAL A 310 -5.48 27.34 -12.10
N LEU A 311 -5.67 28.46 -11.39
CA LEU A 311 -6.89 28.70 -10.60
C LEU A 311 -8.14 28.79 -11.49
N GLN A 312 -8.04 29.50 -12.61
CA GLN A 312 -9.14 29.62 -13.59
C GLN A 312 -9.54 28.25 -14.16
N ASP A 313 -8.55 27.41 -14.46
CA ASP A 313 -8.76 26.07 -15.04
C ASP A 313 -8.93 24.96 -13.99
N MET A 314 -8.99 25.28 -12.69
CA MET A 314 -8.98 24.30 -11.60
C MET A 314 -10.02 23.17 -11.76
N PRO A 315 -11.29 23.43 -12.13
CA PRO A 315 -12.29 22.38 -12.33
C PRO A 315 -11.97 21.44 -13.48
N VAL A 316 -11.28 21.94 -14.51
CA VAL A 316 -10.88 21.17 -15.70
C VAL A 316 -9.63 20.33 -15.41
N ILE A 317 -8.65 20.91 -14.72
CA ILE A 317 -7.40 20.24 -14.36
C ILE A 317 -7.66 19.14 -13.31
N ALA A 318 -8.51 19.42 -12.33
CA ALA A 318 -8.69 18.60 -11.15
C ALA A 318 -10.17 18.35 -10.81
N PRO A 319 -10.96 17.70 -11.71
CA PRO A 319 -12.38 17.42 -11.47
C PRO A 319 -12.63 16.54 -10.23
N MET A 320 -11.64 15.78 -9.77
CA MET A 320 -11.74 15.03 -8.51
C MET A 320 -11.92 15.93 -7.29
N LEU A 321 -11.53 17.22 -7.32
CA LEU A 321 -11.82 18.15 -6.23
C LEU A 321 -13.32 18.18 -5.94
N ALA A 322 -14.14 18.47 -6.95
CA ALA A 322 -15.58 18.53 -6.82
C ALA A 322 -16.18 17.17 -6.41
N LYS A 323 -15.73 16.06 -7.02
CA LYS A 323 -16.18 14.71 -6.66
C LYS A 323 -15.89 14.34 -5.21
N LEU A 324 -14.81 14.87 -4.64
CA LEU A 324 -14.39 14.65 -3.26
C LEU A 324 -14.93 15.74 -2.30
N GLY A 325 -15.83 16.61 -2.75
CA GLY A 325 -16.45 17.64 -1.91
C GLY A 325 -15.61 18.90 -1.68
N TYR A 326 -14.53 19.10 -2.43
CA TYR A 326 -13.78 20.35 -2.45
C TYR A 326 -14.30 21.25 -3.57
N ASP A 327 -14.84 22.41 -3.22
CA ASP A 327 -15.21 23.41 -4.22
C ASP A 327 -13.95 23.87 -4.99
N PRO A 328 -13.86 23.61 -6.31
CA PRO A 328 -12.69 23.97 -7.10
C PRO A 328 -12.54 25.49 -7.30
N TYR A 329 -13.60 26.28 -7.08
CA TYR A 329 -13.60 27.74 -7.21
C TYR A 329 -13.31 28.47 -5.89
N ALA A 330 -13.56 27.83 -4.73
CA ALA A 330 -13.28 28.41 -3.42
C ALA A 330 -11.78 28.42 -3.09
N ASN A 331 -11.28 29.53 -2.54
CA ASN A 331 -9.85 29.75 -2.25
C ASN A 331 -9.63 30.37 -0.86
N PRO A 332 -9.62 29.57 0.23
CA PRO A 332 -9.87 28.12 0.29
C PRO A 332 -11.37 27.79 0.44
N PRO A 333 -11.77 26.52 0.26
CA PRO A 333 -13.04 26.02 0.79
C PRO A 333 -13.11 26.17 2.31
N ASN A 334 -14.33 26.27 2.84
CA ASN A 334 -14.55 26.16 4.28
C ASN A 334 -14.45 24.68 4.70
N TYR A 335 -13.29 24.28 5.22
CA TYR A 335 -13.06 22.92 5.69
C TYR A 335 -13.78 22.59 7.01
N GLY A 336 -14.27 23.59 7.75
CA GLY A 336 -14.88 23.43 9.07
C GLY A 336 -14.11 24.18 10.17
N LYS A 337 -14.58 24.06 11.42
CA LYS A 337 -13.97 24.68 12.60
C LYS A 337 -13.34 23.60 13.49
N PRO A 338 -12.11 23.80 13.99
CA PRO A 338 -11.43 22.79 14.79
C PRO A 338 -12.08 22.61 16.16
N ASP A 339 -11.92 21.41 16.72
CA ASP A 339 -12.17 21.15 18.12
C ASP A 339 -11.24 22.00 19.00
N GLN A 340 -11.70 22.36 20.20
CA GLN A 340 -10.93 23.19 21.13
C GLN A 340 -9.54 22.61 21.44
N LYS A 341 -9.44 21.28 21.57
CA LYS A 341 -8.17 20.59 21.84
C LYS A 341 -7.14 20.77 20.73
N VAL A 342 -7.59 20.82 19.48
CA VAL A 342 -6.73 21.07 18.32
C VAL A 342 -6.23 22.51 18.30
N LEU A 343 -7.07 23.47 18.71
CA LEU A 343 -6.63 24.87 18.87
C LEU A 343 -5.57 25.00 19.96
N GLU A 344 -5.71 24.29 21.08
CA GLU A 344 -4.69 24.22 22.13
C GLU A 344 -3.38 23.62 21.62
N ASN A 345 -3.44 22.49 20.93
CA ASN A 345 -2.26 21.87 20.30
C ASN A 345 -1.58 22.83 19.32
N THR A 346 -2.36 23.55 18.52
CA THR A 346 -1.83 24.53 17.56
C THR A 346 -1.12 25.68 18.30
N ARG A 347 -1.67 26.17 19.42
CA ARG A 347 -0.99 27.18 20.27
C ARG A 347 0.31 26.66 20.86
N ARG A 348 0.33 25.42 21.35
CA ARG A 348 1.55 24.76 21.86
C ARG A 348 2.63 24.70 20.77
N VAL A 349 2.26 24.34 19.55
CA VAL A 349 3.19 24.31 18.41
C VAL A 349 3.77 25.68 18.12
N TYR A 350 2.97 26.75 18.12
CA TYR A 350 3.46 28.12 17.93
C TYR A 350 4.42 28.59 19.03
N LYS A 351 4.25 28.08 20.26
CA LYS A 351 5.17 28.35 21.36
C LYS A 351 6.43 27.47 21.36
N GLY A 352 6.54 26.50 20.44
CA GLY A 352 7.63 25.52 20.43
C GLY A 352 7.50 24.44 21.52
N GLU A 353 6.31 24.27 22.11
CA GLU A 353 6.06 23.35 23.23
C GLU A 353 5.76 21.92 22.75
N PHE A 354 6.72 21.30 22.05
CA PHE A 354 6.67 19.90 21.63
C PHE A 354 8.04 19.24 21.75
N GLN A 355 8.06 17.91 21.90
CA GLN A 355 9.29 17.16 22.08
C GLN A 355 9.99 16.94 20.73
N LEU A 356 11.23 17.39 20.62
CA LEU A 356 12.11 16.99 19.53
C LEU A 356 12.70 15.61 19.86
N PRO A 357 12.55 14.61 18.97
CA PRO A 357 13.27 13.35 19.09
C PRO A 357 14.78 13.59 19.09
N ASP A 358 15.54 12.77 19.82
CA ASP A 358 16.98 12.97 20.01
C ASP A 358 17.75 13.00 18.68
N PHE A 359 17.36 12.15 17.71
CA PHE A 359 17.97 12.13 16.38
C PHE A 359 17.78 13.43 15.56
N LEU A 360 16.78 14.25 15.87
CA LEU A 360 16.62 15.57 15.23
C LEU A 360 17.37 16.68 15.97
N LYS A 361 17.64 16.51 17.27
CA LYS A 361 18.48 17.45 18.03
C LYS A 361 19.91 17.41 17.51
N GLU A 362 20.44 16.22 17.22
CA GLU A 362 21.79 16.04 16.67
C GLU A 362 21.97 16.72 15.30
N MET A 363 20.98 16.62 14.40
CA MET A 363 21.03 17.28 13.09
C MET A 363 21.06 18.81 13.20
N SER A 364 20.32 19.39 14.15
CA SER A 364 20.32 20.84 14.35
C SER A 364 21.66 21.39 14.86
N GLN A 365 22.50 20.53 15.46
CA GLN A 365 23.83 20.91 15.92
C GLN A 365 24.89 20.81 14.82
N THR A 366 24.73 19.86 13.88
CA THR A 366 25.63 19.75 12.72
C THR A 366 25.37 20.81 11.65
N ASP A 367 24.11 21.19 11.40
CA ASP A 367 23.76 22.22 10.41
C ASP A 367 24.09 23.66 10.89
N ALA A 368 24.48 23.84 12.17
CA ALA A 368 24.91 25.12 12.72
C ALA A 368 26.42 25.39 12.59
N VAL A 369 27.16 24.45 12.00
CA VAL A 369 28.64 24.49 11.88
C VAL A 369 29.12 24.64 10.42
N ASP A 370 28.20 24.64 9.44
CA ASP A 370 28.51 24.83 8.00
C ASP A 370 27.95 26.14 7.42
#